data_AF-A0A7W0MK48-F1
#
_entry.id   AF-A0A7W0MK48-F1
#
_cell.length_a   1.000
_cell.length_b   1.000
_cell.length_c   1.000
_cell.angle_alpha   90.00
_cell.angle_beta   90.00
_cell.angle_gamma   90.00
#
_symmetry.space_group_name_H-M   'P 1'
#
loop_
_entity.id
_entity.type
_entity.pdbx_description
1 polymer ?
#
loop_
_entity_poly.entity_id
_entity_poly.type
_entity_poly.pdbx_seq_one_letter_code
_entity_poly.pdbx_strand_id
1 'polypeptide(L)'
;MAGRRKMWVYCPPKPPQPTVPETLKAEVSEKANQLLESTLKRQYIKPPPKDYQFNYLVDLYTKWYRSYFYFCSKYACPGPSAISPFFEARFARMQYVGDRRFNLAFMRHTGEWLEIFTVLSVEECLDAVKDGGYFQP
;
A
#
# COMPACT_ATOMS: atom_id res chain seq x y z
N MET A 1 -37.05 -26.23 6.52
CA MET A 1 -35.57 -26.30 6.63
C MET A 1 -35.17 -25.83 8.02
N ALA A 2 -34.76 -26.72 8.92
CA ALA A 2 -34.31 -26.34 10.25
C ALA A 2 -32.95 -25.59 10.17
N GLY A 3 -32.87 -24.40 10.74
CA GLY A 3 -31.65 -23.58 10.70
C GLY A 3 -30.50 -24.23 11.50
N ARG A 4 -29.27 -24.13 10.99
CA ARG A 4 -28.06 -24.65 11.67
C ARG A 4 -27.95 -24.06 13.09
N ARG A 5 -27.80 -24.92 14.09
CA ARG A 5 -27.48 -24.55 15.48
C ARG A 5 -26.16 -23.77 15.50
N LYS A 6 -26.17 -22.55 16.05
CA LYS A 6 -24.95 -21.76 16.29
C LYS A 6 -24.20 -22.39 17.47
N MET A 7 -22.95 -22.79 17.24
CA MET A 7 -22.06 -23.30 18.29
C MET A 7 -20.83 -22.39 18.38
N TRP A 8 -20.35 -22.18 19.60
CA TRP A 8 -19.06 -21.54 19.83
C TRP A 8 -17.96 -22.56 19.51
N VAL A 9 -17.08 -22.21 18.57
CA VAL A 9 -15.90 -23.00 18.24
C VAL A 9 -14.70 -22.28 18.84
N TYR A 10 -13.87 -23.01 19.58
CA TYR A 10 -12.61 -22.50 20.06
C TYR A 10 -11.73 -22.11 18.87
N CYS A 11 -11.37 -20.83 18.79
CA CYS A 11 -10.45 -20.29 17.79
C CYS A 11 -9.18 -19.88 18.53
N PRO A 12 -8.07 -20.65 18.43
CA PRO A 12 -6.84 -20.30 19.11
C PRO A 12 -6.34 -18.93 18.63
N PRO A 13 -5.68 -18.14 19.51
CA PRO A 13 -5.10 -16.87 19.11
C PRO A 13 -4.05 -17.09 18.01
N LYS A 14 -4.04 -16.21 17.01
CA LYS A 14 -3.04 -16.25 15.95
C LYS A 14 -1.65 -16.02 16.55
N PRO A 15 -0.60 -16.69 16.04
CA PRO A 15 0.76 -16.41 16.47
C PRO A 15 1.08 -14.92 16.28
N PRO A 16 1.90 -14.33 17.17
CA PRO A 16 2.28 -12.93 17.07
C PRO A 16 2.98 -12.69 15.73
N GLN A 17 2.67 -11.56 15.09
CA GLN A 17 3.37 -11.18 13.87
C GLN A 17 4.85 -10.89 14.19
N PRO A 18 5.76 -11.25 13.27
CA PRO A 18 7.18 -10.99 13.48
C PRO A 18 7.44 -9.49 13.57
N THR A 19 8.27 -9.09 14.53
CA THR A 19 8.71 -7.70 14.68
C THR A 19 9.74 -7.38 13.61
N VAL A 20 9.52 -6.30 12.87
CA VAL A 20 10.46 -5.84 11.84
C VAL A 20 11.68 -5.21 12.55
N PRO A 21 12.92 -5.65 12.26
CA PRO A 21 14.12 -4.97 12.74
C PRO A 21 14.14 -3.51 12.28
N GLU A 22 14.56 -2.58 13.14
CA GLU A 22 14.60 -1.15 12.80
C GLU A 22 15.57 -0.87 11.64
N THR A 23 16.67 -1.61 11.54
CA THR A 23 17.61 -1.55 10.40
C THR A 23 16.92 -1.89 9.08
N LEU A 24 16.06 -2.91 9.08
CA LEU A 24 15.30 -3.31 7.91
C LEU A 24 14.23 -2.26 7.55
N LYS A 25 13.57 -1.65 8.56
CA LYS A 25 12.63 -0.56 8.30
C LYS A 25 13.30 0.63 7.60
N ALA A 26 14.48 1.01 8.08
CA ALA A 26 15.26 2.09 7.48
C ALA A 26 15.64 1.75 6.03
N GLU A 27 16.20 0.57 5.80
CA GLU A 27 16.61 0.08 4.48
C GLU A 27 15.45 0.08 3.47
N VAL A 28 14.29 -0.48 3.86
CA VAL A 28 13.09 -0.52 3.00
C VAL A 28 12.59 0.88 2.70
N SER A 29 12.58 1.77 3.70
CA SER A 29 12.12 3.15 3.51
C SER A 29 13.01 3.90 2.53
N GLU A 30 14.33 3.75 2.66
CA GLU A 30 15.31 4.39 1.78
C GLU A 30 15.15 3.91 0.34
N LYS A 31 15.17 2.59 0.12
CA LYS A 31 15.04 1.99 -1.22
C LYS A 31 13.69 2.36 -1.87
N ALA A 32 12.61 2.32 -1.11
CA ALA A 32 11.29 2.67 -1.63
C ALA A 32 11.17 4.16 -1.97
N ASN A 33 11.72 5.05 -1.13
CA ASN A 33 11.74 6.48 -1.42
C ASN A 33 12.60 6.78 -2.66
N GLN A 34 13.73 6.09 -2.83
CA GLN A 34 14.53 6.18 -4.05
C GLN A 34 13.74 5.75 -5.28
N LEU A 35 12.98 4.66 -5.21
CA LEU A 35 12.09 4.22 -6.30
C LEU A 35 11.01 5.27 -6.62
N LEU A 36 10.38 5.84 -5.58
CA LEU A 36 9.37 6.89 -5.74
C LEU A 36 9.94 8.09 -6.52
N GLU A 37 11.05 8.66 -6.08
CA GLU A 37 11.63 9.87 -6.68
C GLU A 37 12.23 9.62 -8.07
N SER A 38 12.88 8.47 -8.27
CA SER A 38 13.55 8.15 -9.54
C SER A 38 12.59 7.77 -10.66
N THR A 39 11.50 7.07 -10.33
CA THR A 39 10.65 6.40 -11.34
C THR A 39 9.19 6.83 -11.20
N LEU A 40 8.55 6.51 -10.06
CA LEU A 40 7.08 6.60 -9.96
C LEU A 40 6.58 8.05 -10.00
N LYS A 41 7.20 8.96 -9.27
CA LYS A 41 6.80 10.38 -9.30
C LYS A 41 6.94 10.98 -10.69
N ARG A 42 8.03 10.65 -11.39
CA ARG A 42 8.28 11.13 -12.77
C ARG A 42 7.26 10.58 -13.76
N GLN A 43 6.80 9.35 -13.57
CA GLN A 43 5.86 8.70 -14.46
C GLN A 43 4.40 9.14 -14.23
N TYR A 44 3.99 9.28 -12.96
CA TYR A 44 2.59 9.44 -12.60
C TYR A 44 2.19 10.87 -12.21
N ILE A 45 3.11 11.67 -11.64
CA ILE A 45 2.78 13.04 -11.23
C ILE A 45 2.89 13.95 -12.46
N LYS A 46 1.74 14.51 -12.85
CA LYS A 46 1.61 15.47 -13.95
C LYS A 46 1.38 16.87 -13.39
N PRO A 47 1.76 17.93 -14.14
CA PRO A 47 1.43 19.29 -13.72
C PRO A 47 -0.08 19.44 -13.52
N PRO A 48 -0.51 20.28 -12.55
CA PRO A 48 -1.91 20.47 -12.26
C PRO A 48 -2.64 21.00 -13.50
N PRO A 49 -3.73 20.35 -13.95
CA PRO A 49 -4.49 20.84 -15.09
C PRO A 49 -5.18 22.16 -14.74
N LYS A 50 -5.30 23.07 -15.71
CA LYS A 50 -6.02 24.35 -15.52
C LYS A 50 -7.53 24.08 -15.39
N ASP A 51 -8.16 24.75 -14.44
CA ASP A 51 -9.62 24.72 -14.19
C ASP A 51 -10.21 23.31 -13.98
N TYR A 52 -9.38 22.39 -13.49
CA TYR A 52 -9.80 21.01 -13.25
C TYR A 52 -10.68 20.91 -12.01
N GLN A 53 -11.82 20.21 -12.13
CA GLN A 53 -12.72 19.95 -11.00
C GLN A 53 -12.62 18.51 -10.48
N PHE A 54 -11.94 17.62 -11.22
CA PHE A 54 -11.74 16.23 -10.83
C PHE A 54 -10.46 16.04 -10.02
N ASN A 55 -10.39 14.91 -9.31
CA ASN A 55 -9.25 14.57 -8.48
C ASN A 55 -8.03 14.26 -9.33
N TYR A 56 -6.85 14.73 -8.90
CA TYR A 56 -5.59 14.45 -9.57
C TYR A 56 -4.47 14.14 -8.57
N LEU A 57 -3.55 13.28 -8.99
CA LEU A 57 -2.43 12.84 -8.17
C LEU A 57 -1.43 13.99 -7.99
N VAL A 58 -1.11 14.33 -6.74
CA VAL A 58 -0.17 15.40 -6.41
C VAL A 58 1.13 14.90 -5.79
N ASP A 59 1.08 13.78 -5.08
CA ASP A 59 2.26 13.22 -4.42
C ASP A 59 2.14 11.71 -4.24
N LEU A 60 3.30 11.07 -4.16
CA LEU A 60 3.45 9.66 -3.83
C LEU A 60 4.41 9.56 -2.66
N TYR A 61 4.04 8.80 -1.64
CA TYR A 61 4.87 8.66 -0.46
C TYR A 61 4.73 7.27 0.16
N THR A 62 5.67 6.93 1.05
CA THR A 62 5.64 5.66 1.77
C THR A 62 5.44 5.87 3.26
N LYS A 63 4.83 4.88 3.94
CA LYS A 63 4.74 4.89 5.40
C LYS A 63 4.77 3.50 6.02
N TRP A 64 5.41 3.42 7.18
CA TRP A 64 5.29 2.27 8.07
C TRP A 64 4.07 2.39 8.97
N TYR A 65 3.42 1.25 9.19
CA TYR A 65 2.45 1.08 10.26
C TYR A 65 2.55 -0.34 10.80
N ARG A 66 3.08 -0.48 12.01
CA ARG A 66 3.42 -1.78 12.63
C ARG A 66 4.39 -2.58 11.73
N SER A 67 3.99 -3.78 11.32
CA SER A 67 4.70 -4.71 10.44
C SER A 67 4.42 -4.50 8.95
N TYR A 68 3.62 -3.48 8.61
CA TYR A 68 3.20 -3.18 7.25
C TYR A 68 3.89 -1.92 6.74
N PHE A 69 4.34 -1.97 5.50
CA PHE A 69 4.86 -0.85 4.75
C PHE A 69 3.93 -0.54 3.58
N TYR A 70 3.48 0.69 3.46
CA TYR A 70 2.48 1.11 2.50
C TYR A 70 3.06 2.10 1.49
N PHE A 71 2.67 1.93 0.23
CA PHE A 71 2.77 2.97 -0.78
C PHE A 71 1.43 3.70 -0.88
N CYS A 72 1.50 5.02 -0.83
CA CYS A 72 0.35 5.89 -0.72
C CYS A 72 0.38 6.95 -1.82
N SER A 73 -0.81 7.20 -2.37
CA SER A 73 -1.10 8.24 -3.33
C SER A 73 -1.85 9.36 -2.63
N LYS A 74 -1.37 10.59 -2.80
CA LYS A 74 -2.06 11.80 -2.34
C LYS A 74 -2.71 12.48 -3.53
N TYR A 75 -3.99 12.74 -3.41
CA TYR A 75 -4.82 13.34 -4.45
C TYR A 75 -5.34 14.71 -4.01
N ALA A 76 -5.28 15.69 -4.90
CA ALA A 76 -5.98 16.97 -4.74
C ALA A 76 -7.42 16.85 -5.24
N CYS A 77 -8.35 17.50 -4.54
CA CYS A 77 -9.77 17.57 -4.85
C CYS A 77 -10.18 19.05 -5.04
N PRO A 78 -10.03 19.59 -6.26
CA PRO A 78 -10.35 20.99 -6.53
C PRO A 78 -11.84 21.27 -6.71
N GLY A 79 -12.67 20.22 -6.79
CA GLY A 79 -14.10 20.35 -7.05
C GLY A 79 -14.83 21.18 -5.98
N PRO A 80 -15.84 21.99 -6.37
CA PRO A 80 -16.54 22.90 -5.45
C PRO A 80 -17.31 22.19 -4.34
N SER A 81 -17.65 20.92 -4.56
CA SER A 81 -18.35 20.06 -3.60
C SER A 81 -17.43 19.10 -2.84
N ALA A 82 -16.10 19.29 -2.91
CA ALA A 82 -15.15 18.43 -2.22
C ALA A 82 -15.30 18.56 -0.69
N ILE A 83 -15.42 17.42 0.00
CA ILE A 83 -15.48 17.38 1.48
C ILE A 83 -14.13 17.82 2.09
N SER A 84 -13.03 17.53 1.39
CA SER A 84 -11.66 17.88 1.79
C SER A 84 -10.85 18.25 0.56
N PRO A 85 -9.91 19.21 0.64
CA PRO A 85 -9.03 19.58 -0.47
C PRO A 85 -8.08 18.45 -0.89
N PHE A 86 -7.82 17.48 -0.01
CA PHE A 86 -6.98 16.32 -0.30
C PHE A 86 -7.53 15.03 0.29
N PHE A 87 -7.22 13.90 -0.34
CA PHE A 87 -7.37 12.58 0.25
C PHE A 87 -6.17 11.68 -0.09
N GLU A 88 -6.10 10.56 0.61
CA GLU A 88 -5.06 9.55 0.41
C GLU A 88 -5.67 8.21 0.02
N ALA A 89 -5.03 7.53 -0.92
CA ALA A 89 -5.33 6.14 -1.26
C ALA A 89 -4.05 5.31 -1.10
N ARG A 90 -4.18 4.06 -0.66
CA ARG A 90 -3.04 3.13 -0.55
C ARG A 90 -3.16 2.14 -1.69
N PHE A 91 -2.11 1.97 -2.49
CA PHE A 91 -2.15 1.12 -3.68
C PHE A 91 -1.32 -0.16 -3.55
N ALA A 92 -0.25 -0.13 -2.75
CA ALA A 92 0.56 -1.31 -2.45
C ALA A 92 0.86 -1.43 -0.95
N ARG A 93 0.95 -2.67 -0.47
CA ARG A 93 1.28 -3.01 0.91
C ARG A 93 2.24 -4.18 0.96
N MET A 94 3.40 -3.96 1.57
CA MET A 94 4.34 -5.02 1.96
C MET A 94 4.08 -5.40 3.42
N GLN A 95 3.83 -6.67 3.68
CA GLN A 95 3.70 -7.22 5.03
C GLN A 95 4.96 -8.01 5.37
N TYR A 96 5.66 -7.65 6.44
CA TYR A 96 6.80 -8.43 6.91
C TYR A 96 6.35 -9.79 7.45
N VAL A 97 6.98 -10.87 6.97
CA VAL A 97 6.67 -12.25 7.36
C VAL A 97 7.85 -12.98 8.04
N GLY A 98 8.96 -12.28 8.30
CA GLY A 98 10.17 -12.85 8.90
C GLY A 98 11.31 -12.97 7.88
N ASP A 99 12.53 -13.21 8.36
CA ASP A 99 13.71 -13.51 7.52
C ASP A 99 13.95 -12.54 6.35
N ARG A 100 13.69 -11.25 6.57
CA ARG A 100 13.77 -10.18 5.54
C ARG A 100 12.85 -10.43 4.33
N ARG A 101 11.77 -11.20 4.50
CA ARG A 101 10.76 -11.51 3.49
C ARG A 101 9.45 -10.75 3.72
N PHE A 102 8.74 -10.52 2.62
CA PHE A 102 7.51 -9.75 2.59
C PHE A 102 6.45 -10.42 1.71
N ASN A 103 5.19 -10.29 2.12
CA ASN A 103 4.05 -10.52 1.24
C ASN A 103 3.61 -9.19 0.63
N LEU A 104 3.36 -9.17 -0.67
CA LEU A 104 2.94 -7.98 -1.40
C LEU A 104 1.46 -8.08 -1.79
N ALA A 105 0.70 -7.07 -1.38
CA ALA A 105 -0.74 -6.98 -1.60
C ALA A 105 -1.14 -5.64 -2.21
N PHE A 106 -2.20 -5.63 -3.01
CA PHE A 106 -2.81 -4.40 -3.53
C PHE A 106 -4.18 -4.16 -2.90
N MET A 107 -4.60 -2.90 -2.91
CA MET A 107 -5.91 -2.50 -2.41
C MET A 107 -6.94 -2.64 -3.53
N ARG A 108 -7.93 -3.51 -3.34
CA ARG A 108 -9.06 -3.62 -4.27
C ARG A 108 -9.97 -2.40 -4.13
N HIS A 109 -10.75 -2.12 -5.17
CA HIS A 109 -11.82 -1.11 -5.13
C HIS A 109 -12.89 -1.38 -4.05
N THR A 110 -12.94 -2.61 -3.51
CA THR A 110 -13.81 -2.99 -2.39
C THR A 110 -13.27 -2.58 -1.02
N GLY A 111 -12.03 -2.04 -0.94
CA GLY A 111 -11.36 -1.71 0.32
C GLY A 111 -10.66 -2.90 0.98
N GLU A 112 -10.61 -4.05 0.30
CA GLU A 112 -9.92 -5.25 0.78
C GLU A 112 -8.51 -5.35 0.20
N TRP A 113 -7.56 -5.81 1.02
CA TRP A 113 -6.21 -6.13 0.56
C TRP A 113 -6.18 -7.53 -0.03
N LEU A 114 -5.79 -7.64 -1.30
CA LEU A 114 -5.54 -8.91 -1.96
C LEU A 114 -4.03 -9.13 -2.08
N GLU A 115 -3.55 -10.17 -1.42
CA GLU A 115 -2.17 -10.63 -1.52
C GLU A 115 -1.95 -11.29 -2.89
N ILE A 116 -1.00 -10.76 -3.66
CA ILE A 116 -0.65 -11.27 -5.00
C ILE A 116 0.62 -12.11 -4.91
N PHE A 117 1.61 -11.63 -4.15
CA PHE A 117 2.90 -12.30 -4.02
C PHE A 117 3.24 -12.55 -2.57
N THR A 118 3.94 -13.65 -2.33
CA THR A 118 4.27 -14.13 -0.98
C THR A 118 5.76 -14.41 -0.86
N VAL A 119 6.33 -14.14 0.31
CA VAL A 119 7.73 -14.50 0.65
C VAL A 119 8.76 -13.90 -0.33
N LEU A 120 8.55 -12.66 -0.75
CA LEU A 120 9.47 -11.91 -1.60
C LEU A 120 10.56 -11.20 -0.79
N SER A 121 11.72 -10.97 -1.39
CA SER A 121 12.71 -10.03 -0.87
C SER A 121 12.22 -8.58 -1.00
N VAL A 122 12.97 -7.65 -0.42
CA VAL A 122 12.70 -6.21 -0.57
C VAL A 122 12.79 -5.81 -2.04
N GLU A 123 13.84 -6.25 -2.73
CA GLU A 123 14.10 -5.94 -4.14
C GLU A 123 12.98 -6.48 -5.04
N GLU A 124 12.60 -7.74 -4.86
CA GLU A 124 11.50 -8.37 -5.63
C GLU A 124 10.19 -7.62 -5.44
N CYS A 125 9.91 -7.15 -4.21
CA CYS A 125 8.73 -6.32 -3.94
C CYS A 125 8.79 -4.97 -4.67
N LEU A 126 9.95 -4.31 -4.64
CA LEU A 126 10.14 -3.00 -5.26
C LEU A 126 10.10 -3.09 -6.79
N ASP A 127 10.66 -4.14 -7.38
CA ASP A 127 10.58 -4.41 -8.81
C ASP A 127 9.13 -4.68 -9.23
N ALA A 128 8.38 -5.49 -8.48
CA ALA A 128 6.96 -5.70 -8.74
C ALA A 128 6.13 -4.41 -8.69
N VAL A 129 6.42 -3.52 -7.74
CA VAL A 129 5.75 -2.20 -7.66
C VAL A 129 6.17 -1.30 -8.82
N LYS A 130 7.45 -1.35 -9.23
CA LYS A 130 7.99 -0.57 -10.35
C LYS A 130 7.42 -0.99 -11.70
N ASP A 131 7.31 -2.29 -11.95
CA ASP A 131 6.76 -2.86 -13.19
C ASP A 131 5.26 -2.55 -13.34
N GLY A 132 4.59 -2.24 -12.23
CA GLY A 132 3.22 -1.73 -12.20
C GLY A 132 2.18 -2.84 -12.17
N GLY A 133 1.24 -2.84 -13.12
CA GLY A 133 0.08 -3.74 -13.10
C GLY A 133 -0.90 -3.42 -11.98
N TYR A 134 -0.99 -4.29 -10.97
CA TYR A 134 -1.90 -4.10 -9.83
C TYR A 134 -1.44 -3.01 -8.85
N PHE A 135 -0.18 -2.57 -8.93
CA PHE A 135 0.44 -1.62 -8.00
C PHE A 135 0.55 -0.21 -8.57
N GLN A 136 -0.43 0.20 -9.36
CA GLN A 136 -0.47 1.56 -9.90
C GLN A 136 -1.11 2.54 -8.90
N PRO A 137 -0.54 3.75 -8.75
CA PRO A 137 -1.02 4.76 -7.82
C PRO A 137 -2.37 5.39 -8.16
#